data_AF-A0AAW5ECX9-F1
#
_entry.id   AF-A0AAW5ECX9-F1
#
_cell.length_a   1.000
_cell.length_b   1.000
_cell.length_c   1.000
_cell.angle_alpha   90.00
_cell.angle_beta   90.00
_cell.angle_gamma   90.00
#
_symmetry.space_group_name_H-M   'P 1'
#
loop_
_entity.id
_entity.type
_entity.pdbx_description
1 polymer ?
#
loop_
_entity_poly.entity_id
_entity_poly.type
_entity_poly.pdbx_seq_one_letter_code
_entity_poly.pdbx_strand_id
1 'polypeptide(L)'
;AIVKGLEQVRVEIEQNRFVFNIEDEDIHMAIEKRLSELIGSEIGGRLHTARSRNDQVATDFKLFTKKSHLELIMLLKELIQTLLSHARAHKRTIMPSFTHLQHAQPISFSFYILSYAFMFMRDIKRLQNSLELADFSPLGSCACAGTSYATNRN
;
A
#
# COMPACT_ATOMS: atom_id res chain seq x y z
N ALA A 1 21.33 -10.99 -16.85
CA ALA A 1 20.17 -11.79 -17.32
C ALA A 1 18.96 -11.55 -16.43
N ILE A 2 19.02 -11.92 -15.14
CA ILE A 2 17.90 -11.83 -14.18
C ILE A 2 17.15 -10.48 -14.21
N VAL A 3 17.84 -9.34 -13.96
CA VAL A 3 17.18 -8.02 -13.93
C VAL A 3 16.45 -7.70 -15.23
N LYS A 4 17.07 -7.97 -16.38
CA LYS A 4 16.45 -7.74 -17.70
C LYS A 4 15.23 -8.65 -17.91
N GLY A 5 15.31 -9.90 -17.46
CA GLY A 5 14.19 -10.84 -17.52
C GLY A 5 13.02 -10.40 -16.63
N LEU A 6 13.29 -9.99 -15.39
CA LEU A 6 12.26 -9.46 -14.48
C LEU A 6 11.62 -8.19 -15.03
N GLU A 7 12.39 -7.31 -15.65
CA GLU A 7 11.86 -6.12 -16.31
C GLU A 7 10.96 -6.47 -17.49
N GLN A 8 11.31 -7.50 -18.27
CA GLN A 8 10.42 -8.01 -19.31
C GLN A 8 9.12 -8.59 -18.71
N VAL A 9 9.19 -9.35 -17.62
CA VAL A 9 8.00 -9.84 -16.91
C VAL A 9 7.11 -8.68 -16.45
N ARG A 10 7.70 -7.62 -15.88
CA ARG A 10 6.99 -6.41 -15.48
C ARG A 10 6.23 -5.78 -16.65
N VAL A 11 6.90 -5.60 -17.79
CA VAL A 11 6.28 -5.04 -19.01
C VAL A 11 5.15 -5.94 -19.53
N GLU A 12 5.32 -7.26 -19.50
CA GLU A 12 4.26 -8.20 -19.89
C GLU A 12 3.02 -8.07 -18.99
N ILE A 13 3.20 -7.91 -17.67
CA ILE A 13 2.10 -7.68 -16.72
C ILE A 13 1.41 -6.35 -17.00
N GLU A 14 2.18 -5.25 -17.12
CA GLU A 14 1.64 -3.90 -17.35
C GLU A 14 0.88 -3.77 -18.67
N GLN A 15 1.25 -4.57 -19.68
CA GLN A 15 0.60 -4.59 -20.99
C GLN A 15 -0.49 -5.67 -21.10
N ASN A 16 -0.89 -6.31 -19.99
CA ASN A 16 -1.86 -7.40 -19.94
C ASN A 16 -1.53 -8.59 -20.87
N ARG A 17 -0.25 -8.82 -21.14
CA ARG A 17 0.25 -9.96 -21.94
C ARG A 17 0.70 -11.15 -21.08
N PHE A 18 0.96 -10.91 -19.79
CA PHE A 18 1.29 -11.98 -18.85
C PHE A 18 0.06 -12.87 -18.64
N VAL A 19 0.22 -14.18 -18.81
CA VAL A 19 -0.84 -15.16 -18.61
C VAL A 19 -0.74 -15.72 -17.19
N PHE A 20 -1.68 -15.35 -16.33
CA PHE A 20 -1.81 -15.96 -15.00
C PHE A 20 -2.45 -17.34 -15.13
N ASN A 21 -1.81 -18.37 -14.57
CA ASN A 21 -2.33 -19.73 -14.53
C ASN A 21 -2.74 -20.11 -13.10
N ILE A 22 -3.92 -20.73 -12.95
CA ILE A 22 -4.42 -21.22 -11.65
C ILE A 22 -3.58 -22.36 -11.08
N GLU A 23 -2.79 -23.04 -11.91
CA GLU A 23 -1.83 -24.07 -11.49
C GLU A 23 -0.61 -23.47 -10.78
N ASP A 24 -0.33 -22.17 -10.94
CA ASP A 24 0.70 -21.49 -10.18
C ASP A 24 0.15 -21.16 -8.78
N GLU A 25 0.77 -21.69 -7.73
CA GLU A 25 0.30 -21.59 -6.34
C GLU A 25 0.12 -20.14 -5.87
N ASP A 26 1.09 -19.29 -6.22
CA ASP A 26 1.13 -17.89 -5.85
C ASP A 26 1.75 -17.02 -6.96
N ILE A 27 1.67 -15.70 -6.77
CA ILE A 27 2.23 -14.72 -7.72
C ILE A 27 3.75 -14.87 -7.87
N HIS A 28 4.43 -15.32 -6.82
CA HIS A 28 5.87 -15.44 -6.83
C HIS A 28 6.31 -16.60 -7.73
N MET A 29 5.63 -17.76 -7.63
CA MET A 29 5.80 -18.91 -8.49
C MET A 29 5.54 -18.55 -9.96
N ALA A 30 4.46 -17.81 -10.23
CA ALA A 30 4.14 -17.36 -11.59
C ALA A 30 5.27 -16.50 -12.18
N ILE A 31 5.82 -15.55 -11.41
CA ILE A 31 6.93 -14.68 -11.84
C ILE A 31 8.22 -15.49 -12.03
N GLU A 32 8.54 -16.40 -11.12
CA GLU A 32 9.77 -17.22 -11.16
C GLU A 32 9.76 -18.19 -12.34
N LYS A 33 8.61 -18.80 -12.61
CA LYS A 33 8.36 -19.66 -13.78
C LYS A 33 8.56 -18.85 -15.07
N ARG A 34 7.88 -17.71 -15.19
CA ARG A 34 8.02 -16.86 -16.39
C ARG A 34 9.44 -16.36 -16.58
N LEU A 35 10.13 -15.95 -15.51
CA LEU A 35 11.53 -15.56 -15.58
C LEU A 35 12.39 -16.70 -16.12
N SER A 36 12.18 -17.92 -15.62
CA SER A 36 12.93 -19.11 -16.04
C SER A 36 12.70 -19.46 -17.51
N GLU A 37 11.48 -19.29 -18.03
CA GLU A 37 11.19 -19.42 -19.47
C GLU A 37 11.97 -18.42 -20.32
N LEU A 38 12.17 -17.19 -19.82
CA LEU A 38 12.84 -16.12 -20.56
C LEU A 38 14.37 -16.24 -20.57
N ILE A 39 14.97 -16.70 -19.47
CA ILE A 39 16.44 -16.67 -19.30
C ILE A 39 17.08 -18.04 -19.05
N GLY A 40 16.28 -19.11 -19.08
CA GLY A 40 16.68 -20.48 -18.76
C GLY A 40 16.61 -20.78 -17.25
N SER A 41 16.11 -21.97 -16.92
CA SER A 41 15.85 -22.39 -15.52
C SER A 41 17.09 -22.42 -14.64
N GLU A 42 18.28 -22.70 -15.19
CA GLU A 42 19.52 -22.69 -14.42
C GLU A 42 19.86 -21.28 -13.92
N ILE A 43 19.65 -20.25 -14.75
CA ILE A 43 19.92 -18.85 -14.38
C ILE A 43 18.77 -18.31 -13.54
N GLY A 44 17.52 -18.63 -13.90
CA GLY A 44 16.32 -18.22 -13.16
C GLY A 44 16.32 -18.76 -11.72
N GLY A 45 16.65 -20.04 -11.54
CA GLY A 45 16.69 -20.68 -10.22
C GLY A 45 17.68 -20.05 -9.25
N ARG A 46 18.76 -19.41 -9.74
CA ARG A 46 19.74 -18.70 -8.89
C ARG A 46 19.14 -17.48 -8.18
N LEU A 47 18.00 -16.95 -8.63
CA LEU A 47 17.31 -15.83 -7.99
C LEU A 47 16.82 -16.17 -6.57
N HIS A 48 16.60 -17.46 -6.27
CA HIS A 48 16.11 -17.92 -4.98
C HIS A 48 17.19 -18.12 -3.92
N THR A 49 18.46 -18.10 -4.31
CA THR A 49 19.56 -18.28 -3.36
C THR A 49 19.48 -17.22 -2.28
N ALA A 50 19.58 -17.63 -1.01
CA ALA A 50 19.47 -16.76 0.16
C ALA A 50 18.11 -16.03 0.32
N ARG A 51 17.03 -16.58 -0.23
CA ARG A 51 15.65 -16.07 -0.07
C ARG A 51 14.72 -17.16 0.44
N SER A 52 13.69 -16.78 1.18
CA SER A 52 12.55 -17.64 1.50
C SER A 52 11.25 -17.01 1.00
N ARG A 53 10.20 -17.81 0.83
CA ARG A 53 8.87 -17.25 0.59
C ARG A 53 8.40 -16.40 1.78
N ASN A 54 8.80 -16.74 3.02
CA ASN A 54 8.38 -16.05 4.25
C ASN A 54 8.84 -14.59 4.31
N ASP A 55 10.13 -14.32 4.09
CA ASP A 55 10.64 -12.95 4.11
C ASP A 55 10.28 -12.19 2.83
N GLN A 56 10.16 -12.89 1.70
CA GLN A 56 9.68 -12.30 0.45
C GLN A 56 8.24 -11.79 0.55
N VAL A 57 7.30 -12.62 1.00
CA VAL A 57 5.88 -12.20 1.12
C VAL A 57 5.71 -11.08 2.14
N ALA A 58 6.44 -11.12 3.26
CA ALA A 58 6.43 -10.03 4.24
C ALA A 58 6.96 -8.72 3.66
N THR A 59 7.99 -8.80 2.79
CA THR A 59 8.56 -7.63 2.10
C THR A 59 7.55 -7.05 1.11
N ASP A 60 6.97 -7.89 0.27
CA ASP A 60 6.00 -7.46 -0.75
C ASP A 60 4.76 -6.83 -0.12
N PHE A 61 4.25 -7.43 0.97
CA PHE A 61 3.11 -6.89 1.69
C PHE A 61 3.41 -5.53 2.33
N LYS A 62 4.61 -5.34 2.89
CA LYS A 62 5.04 -4.03 3.42
C LYS A 62 5.19 -2.99 2.32
N LEU A 63 5.78 -3.32 1.18
CA LEU A 63 5.90 -2.42 0.04
C LEU A 63 4.54 -2.01 -0.52
N PHE A 64 3.63 -2.98 -0.68
CA PHE A 64 2.24 -2.72 -1.06
C PHE A 64 1.56 -1.80 -0.05
N THR A 65 1.64 -2.14 1.23
CA THR A 65 1.04 -1.35 2.31
C THR A 65 1.58 0.06 2.35
N LYS A 66 2.90 0.26 2.17
CA LYS A 66 3.54 1.58 2.11
C LYS A 66 2.97 2.43 0.97
N LYS A 67 2.86 1.86 -0.23
CA LYS A 67 2.25 2.53 -1.39
C LYS A 67 0.78 2.91 -1.11
N SER A 68 -0.01 1.96 -0.61
CA SER A 68 -1.43 2.18 -0.32
C SER A 68 -1.66 3.25 0.76
N HIS A 69 -0.81 3.31 1.79
CA HIS A 69 -0.89 4.37 2.81
C HIS A 69 -0.67 5.77 2.21
N LEU A 70 0.32 5.92 1.33
CA LEU A 70 0.58 7.20 0.66
C LEU A 70 -0.60 7.64 -0.20
N GLU A 71 -1.21 6.71 -0.94
CA GLU A 71 -2.39 6.98 -1.75
C GLU A 71 -3.59 7.39 -0.89
N LEU A 72 -3.88 6.65 0.19
CA LEU A 72 -4.96 6.98 1.12
C LEU A 72 -4.78 8.35 1.78
N ILE A 73 -3.55 8.71 2.16
CA ILE A 73 -3.24 10.04 2.71
C ILE A 73 -3.58 11.13 1.69
N MET A 74 -3.25 10.92 0.40
CA MET A 74 -3.56 11.90 -0.65
C MET A 74 -5.07 12.05 -0.87
N LEU A 75 -5.80 10.94 -0.94
CA LEU A 75 -7.26 10.95 -1.08
C LEU A 75 -7.96 11.62 0.12
N LEU A 76 -7.48 11.36 1.34
CA LEU A 76 -8.01 12.02 2.54
C LEU A 76 -7.74 13.53 2.54
N LYS A 77 -6.58 13.97 2.04
CA LYS A 77 -6.29 15.41 1.90
C LYS A 77 -7.23 16.07 0.89
N GLU A 78 -7.51 15.41 -0.23
CA GLU A 78 -8.47 15.89 -1.23
C GLU A 78 -9.89 15.99 -0.66
N LEU A 79 -10.33 14.97 0.09
CA LEU A 79 -11.61 14.99 0.78
C LEU A 79 -11.68 16.14 1.80
N ILE A 80 -10.65 16.32 2.63
CA ILE A 80 -10.58 17.44 3.58
C ILE A 80 -10.68 18.77 2.83
N GLN A 81 -9.97 18.94 1.71
CA GLN A 81 -10.02 20.17 0.92
C GLN A 81 -11.43 20.44 0.35
N THR A 82 -12.14 19.39 -0.05
CA THR A 82 -13.54 19.47 -0.50
C THR A 82 -14.46 19.90 0.65
N LEU A 83 -14.34 19.28 1.82
CA LEU A 83 -15.11 19.66 3.02
C LEU A 83 -14.82 21.12 3.43
N LEU A 84 -13.56 21.57 3.35
CA LEU A 84 -13.17 22.95 3.61
C LEU A 84 -13.81 23.93 2.62
N SER A 85 -13.93 23.57 1.34
CA SER A 85 -14.61 24.39 0.33
C SER A 85 -16.08 24.59 0.68
N HIS A 86 -16.80 23.50 0.98
CA HIS A 86 -18.20 23.55 1.42
C HIS A 86 -18.38 24.32 2.73
N ALA A 87 -17.49 24.10 3.71
CA ALA A 87 -17.50 24.86 4.96
C ALA A 87 -17.40 26.36 4.72
N ARG A 88 -16.51 26.79 3.80
CA ARG A 88 -16.36 28.21 3.44
C ARG A 88 -17.59 28.80 2.76
N ALA A 89 -18.22 28.05 1.84
CA ALA A 89 -19.44 28.49 1.15
C ALA A 89 -20.63 28.64 2.12
N HIS A 90 -20.68 27.82 3.17
CA HIS A 90 -21.81 27.73 4.09
C HIS A 90 -21.52 28.23 5.51
N LYS A 91 -20.59 29.19 5.66
CA LYS A 91 -20.21 29.77 6.98
C LYS A 91 -21.38 30.30 7.79
N ARG A 92 -22.38 30.89 7.12
CA ARG A 92 -23.55 31.53 7.74
C ARG A 92 -24.84 30.71 7.61
N THR A 93 -24.79 29.54 6.96
CA THR A 93 -25.94 28.65 6.85
C THR A 93 -26.18 28.03 8.22
N ILE A 94 -27.34 28.30 8.82
CA ILE A 94 -27.73 27.77 10.14
C ILE A 94 -28.44 26.43 9.96
N MET A 95 -28.16 25.49 10.84
CA MET A 95 -28.87 24.21 10.97
C MET A 95 -29.04 23.85 12.45
N PRO A 96 -29.99 22.99 12.82
CA PRO A 96 -30.00 22.42 14.16
C PRO A 96 -28.80 21.48 14.34
N SER A 97 -28.16 21.52 15.50
CA SER A 97 -27.32 20.41 15.95
C SER A 97 -28.20 19.31 16.53
N PHE A 98 -27.65 18.09 16.63
CA PHE A 98 -28.38 16.94 17.11
C PHE A 98 -27.65 16.24 18.24
N THR A 99 -28.39 15.91 19.29
CA THR A 99 -27.98 14.95 20.33
C THR A 99 -29.10 13.93 20.48
N HIS A 100 -28.78 12.63 20.53
CA HIS A 100 -29.79 11.56 20.46
C HIS A 100 -30.75 11.70 19.25
N LEU A 101 -30.25 12.26 18.13
CA LEU A 101 -31.04 12.61 16.94
C LEU A 101 -32.20 13.60 17.20
N GLN A 102 -32.20 14.31 18.32
CA GLN A 102 -33.13 15.39 18.63
C GLN A 102 -32.47 16.76 18.43
N HIS A 103 -33.27 17.76 18.04
CA HIS A 103 -32.78 19.13 17.90
C HIS A 103 -32.21 19.64 19.24
N ALA A 104 -30.96 20.11 19.18
CA ALA A 104 -30.30 20.78 20.29
C ALA A 104 -30.14 22.27 19.96
N GLN A 105 -28.92 22.78 19.93
CA GLN A 105 -28.65 24.20 19.69
C GLN A 105 -28.47 24.51 18.18
N PRO A 106 -28.82 25.71 17.71
CA PRO A 106 -28.45 26.15 16.37
C PRO A 106 -26.92 26.20 16.21
N ILE A 107 -26.42 25.64 15.11
CA ILE A 107 -25.00 25.70 14.71
C ILE A 107 -24.91 26.14 13.25
N SER A 108 -23.70 26.52 12.79
CA SER A 108 -23.47 26.68 11.37
C SER A 108 -23.22 25.32 10.70
N PHE A 109 -23.71 25.15 9.47
CA PHE A 109 -23.39 23.98 8.64
C PHE A 109 -21.88 23.82 8.45
N SER A 110 -21.16 24.94 8.35
CA SER A 110 -19.69 24.94 8.35
C SER A 110 -19.10 24.27 9.59
N PHE A 111 -19.61 24.54 10.80
CA PHE A 111 -19.11 23.92 12.02
C PHE A 111 -19.36 22.40 12.01
N TYR A 112 -20.54 21.99 11.57
CA TYR A 112 -20.90 20.58 11.44
C TYR A 112 -19.96 19.83 10.48
N ILE A 113 -19.78 20.32 9.25
CA ILE A 113 -18.99 19.60 8.24
C ILE A 113 -17.48 19.60 8.57
N LEU A 114 -16.98 20.65 9.24
CA LEU A 114 -15.59 20.70 9.72
C LEU A 114 -15.28 19.62 10.76
N SER A 115 -16.28 19.14 11.50
CA SER A 115 -16.07 18.03 12.45
C SER A 115 -15.51 16.78 11.74
N TYR A 116 -16.00 16.48 10.54
CA TYR A 116 -15.49 15.37 9.70
C TYR A 116 -14.08 15.66 9.17
N ALA A 117 -13.80 16.89 8.77
CA ALA A 117 -12.44 17.26 8.37
C ALA A 117 -11.43 17.01 9.50
N PHE A 118 -11.75 17.39 10.73
CA PHE A 118 -10.91 17.10 11.89
C PHE A 118 -10.79 15.60 12.21
N MET A 119 -11.84 14.81 11.96
CA MET A 119 -11.77 13.35 12.06
C MET A 119 -10.73 12.80 11.09
N PHE A 120 -10.82 13.15 9.82
CA PHE A 120 -9.89 12.67 8.78
C PHE A 120 -8.46 13.18 8.96
N MET A 121 -8.26 14.37 9.55
CA MET A 121 -6.91 14.82 9.93
C MET A 121 -6.24 13.87 10.94
N ARG A 122 -7.00 13.31 11.89
CA ARG A 122 -6.47 12.30 12.82
C ARG A 122 -6.17 10.99 12.10
N ASP A 123 -6.98 10.61 11.11
CA ASP A 123 -6.74 9.41 10.31
C ASP A 123 -5.47 9.53 9.46
N ILE A 124 -5.21 10.69 8.86
CA ILE A 124 -3.92 10.98 8.20
C ILE A 124 -2.76 10.76 9.17
N LYS A 125 -2.86 11.26 10.41
CA LYS A 125 -1.79 11.08 11.40
C LYS A 125 -1.58 9.59 11.76
N ARG A 126 -2.66 8.81 11.86
CA ARG A 126 -2.58 7.35 12.09
C ARG A 126 -1.89 6.63 10.93
N LEU A 127 -2.26 6.97 9.69
CA LEU A 127 -1.63 6.42 8.49
C LEU A 127 -0.13 6.76 8.41
N GLN A 128 0.24 8.01 8.73
CA GLN A 128 1.64 8.43 8.78
C GLN A 128 2.45 7.65 9.83
N ASN A 129 1.90 7.45 11.03
CA ASN A 129 2.56 6.66 12.06
C ASN A 129 2.70 5.18 11.63
N SER A 130 1.69 4.60 10.98
CA SER A 130 1.77 3.23 10.45
C SER A 130 2.81 3.11 9.31
N LEU A 131 2.97 4.15 8.50
CA LEU A 131 3.94 4.19 7.41
C LEU A 131 5.38 4.05 7.93
N GLU A 132 5.68 4.72 9.04
CA GLU A 132 6.98 4.64 9.71
C GLU A 132 7.31 3.20 10.14
N LEU A 133 6.33 2.48 10.71
CA LEU A 133 6.50 1.06 11.09
C LEU A 133 6.56 0.11 9.89
N ALA A 134 5.90 0.47 8.79
CA ALA A 134 5.92 -0.32 7.56
C ALA A 134 7.29 -0.23 6.86
N ASP A 135 8.10 0.81 7.11
CA ASP A 135 9.35 1.05 6.37
C ASP A 135 10.55 0.19 6.79
N PHE A 136 10.37 -0.69 7.79
CA PHE A 136 11.39 -1.68 8.15
C PHE A 136 11.36 -2.88 7.22
N SER A 137 12.47 -3.13 6.50
CA SER A 137 12.61 -4.24 5.56
C SER A 137 12.76 -5.60 6.28
N PRO A 138 11.89 -6.59 6.02
CA PRO A 138 12.05 -7.94 6.56
C PRO A 138 12.96 -8.82 5.68
N LEU A 139 13.29 -8.39 4.46
CA LEU A 139 14.07 -9.16 3.49
C LEU A 139 15.44 -9.56 4.05
N GLY A 140 15.86 -10.80 3.78
CA GLY A 140 17.09 -11.39 4.32
C GLY A 140 16.91 -12.09 5.67
N SER A 141 15.69 -12.11 6.22
CA SER A 141 15.34 -12.95 7.37
C SER A 141 15.11 -14.43 6.98
N CYS A 142 14.98 -14.70 5.67
CA CYS A 142 14.71 -16.01 5.09
C CYS A 142 13.54 -16.72 5.79
N ALA A 143 13.63 -18.04 5.98
CA ALA A 143 12.51 -18.82 6.51
C ALA A 143 12.17 -18.45 7.96
N CYS A 144 13.21 -18.25 8.78
CA CYS A 144 13.08 -17.86 10.20
C CYS A 144 14.40 -17.42 10.85
N ALA A 145 15.55 -17.87 10.36
CA ALA A 145 16.85 -17.73 11.03
C ALA A 145 17.88 -16.87 10.26
N GLY A 146 17.45 -16.13 9.25
CA GLY A 146 18.34 -15.38 8.35
C GLY A 146 19.02 -16.25 7.30
N THR A 147 20.04 -15.68 6.66
CA THR A 147 20.85 -16.34 5.62
C THR A 147 22.27 -16.60 6.12
N SER A 148 22.87 -17.73 5.74
CA SER A 148 24.28 -18.03 5.95
C SER A 148 25.21 -17.37 4.90
N TYR A 149 24.62 -16.80 3.85
CA TYR A 149 25.37 -16.03 2.85
C TYR A 149 25.66 -14.63 3.39
N ALA A 150 26.77 -14.03 2.95
CA ALA A 150 27.17 -12.67 3.30
C ALA A 150 26.31 -11.60 2.58
N THR A 151 24.99 -11.71 2.65
CA THR A 151 24.05 -10.77 2.06
C THR A 151 24.01 -9.48 2.87
N ASN A 152 24.24 -8.33 2.21
CA ASN A 152 24.07 -7.04 2.85
C ASN A 152 22.58 -6.68 2.98
N ARG A 153 22.15 -6.28 4.18
CA ARG A 153 20.77 -5.90 4.51
C ARG A 153 20.57 -4.40 4.72
N ASN A 154 21.63 -3.61 4.66
CA ASN A 154 21.65 -2.15 4.86
C ASN A 154 22.22 -1.43 3.64
#